data_AF-A0A101MQZ2-F1
#
_entry.id   AF-A0A101MQZ2-F1
#
_cell.length_a   1.000
_cell.length_b   1.000
_cell.length_c   1.000
_cell.angle_alpha   90.00
_cell.angle_beta   90.00
_cell.angle_gamma   90.00
#
_symmetry.space_group_name_H-M   'P 1'
#
loop_
_entity.id
_entity.type
_entity.pdbx_description
1 polymer ?
#
loop_
_entity_poly.entity_id
_entity_poly.type
_entity_poly.pdbx_seq_one_letter_code
_entity_poly.pdbx_strand_id
1 'polypeptide(L)'
;MHCMHVWEAIQQLHHETGPFPIWGDDFRPENVLVDEAENITGVVDWEFTYAAPVEFSYAPPWWLLLEKPEYWSKGLGDWCIEYDKRLETFLRTMSDCEDEAIRAGQLMETQRLSGPMRDSWKSGNFWVMYAARNNFAFDSIYWQKIDRRFFGPTQSFDPDNAWKERLHLLTPKEKEYIDECVKLKFEEMDTGPLAWDPDEYTRAYEYEWVE
;
A
#
# COMPACT_ATOMS: atom_id res chain seq x y z
N MET A 1 16.74 -0.46 4.85
CA MET A 1 16.42 -0.24 6.27
C MET A 1 14.94 -0.47 6.53
N HIS A 2 14.06 0.12 5.73
CA HIS A 2 12.63 0.07 5.98
C HIS A 2 11.95 -1.30 5.77
N CYS A 3 12.41 -2.12 4.82
CA CYS A 3 11.82 -3.45 4.59
C CYS A 3 11.94 -4.40 5.79
N MET A 4 12.99 -4.29 6.61
CA MET A 4 13.18 -5.12 7.81
C MET A 4 12.24 -4.71 8.95
N HIS A 5 12.05 -3.41 9.18
CA HIS A 5 11.13 -2.95 10.23
C HIS A 5 9.66 -3.10 9.81
N VAL A 6 9.38 -3.07 8.50
CA VAL A 6 8.05 -3.44 7.99
C VAL A 6 7.80 -4.93 8.14
N TRP A 7 8.81 -5.79 8.01
CA TRP A 7 8.67 -7.21 8.35
C TRP A 7 8.28 -7.42 9.83
N GLU A 8 8.88 -6.69 10.77
CA GLU A 8 8.49 -6.74 12.19
C GLU A 8 7.06 -6.21 12.44
N ALA A 9 6.62 -5.18 11.70
CA ALA A 9 5.25 -4.71 11.73
C ALA A 9 4.25 -5.72 11.13
N ILE A 10 4.67 -6.45 10.10
CA ILE A 10 3.92 -7.53 9.45
C ILE A 10 3.85 -8.76 10.36
N GLN A 11 4.87 -9.04 11.18
CA GLN A 11 4.86 -10.16 12.15
C GLN A 11 3.84 -10.00 13.28
N GLN A 12 3.27 -8.80 13.47
CA GLN A 12 2.16 -8.59 14.41
C GLN A 12 0.79 -8.91 13.80
N LEU A 13 0.76 -9.35 12.54
CA LEU A 13 -0.48 -9.78 11.87
C LEU A 13 -0.83 -11.21 12.28
N HIS A 14 -2.13 -11.46 12.45
CA HIS A 14 -2.62 -12.66 13.11
C HIS A 14 -2.63 -13.91 12.21
N HIS A 15 -2.47 -13.76 10.89
CA HIS A 15 -2.62 -14.85 9.92
C HIS A 15 -1.34 -15.18 9.13
N GLU A 16 -0.19 -15.29 9.81
CA GLU A 16 1.09 -15.71 9.17
C GLU A 16 0.99 -17.07 8.46
N THR A 17 0.13 -17.97 8.95
CA THR A 17 -0.10 -19.30 8.37
C THR A 17 -1.33 -19.35 7.45
N GLY A 18 -1.88 -18.19 7.07
CA GLY A 18 -3.06 -18.05 6.23
C GLY A 18 -4.37 -17.87 7.00
N PRO A 19 -5.50 -17.73 6.27
CA PRO A 19 -5.67 -18.09 4.86
C PRO A 19 -5.05 -17.10 3.86
N PHE A 20 -4.71 -17.60 2.66
CA PHE A 20 -4.18 -16.81 1.53
C PHE A 20 -5.15 -16.84 0.34
N PRO A 21 -6.27 -16.08 0.39
CA PRO A 21 -7.22 -16.00 -0.72
C PRO A 21 -6.61 -15.34 -1.97
N ILE A 22 -7.27 -15.55 -3.12
CA ILE A 22 -6.98 -14.74 -4.32
C ILE A 22 -7.39 -13.30 -4.03
N TRP A 23 -6.48 -12.39 -4.30
CA TRP A 23 -6.60 -10.95 -4.11
C TRP A 23 -6.23 -10.24 -5.42
N GLY A 24 -6.87 -9.12 -5.71
CA GLY A 24 -6.51 -8.24 -6.83
C GLY A 24 -6.28 -6.82 -6.34
N ASP A 25 -5.14 -6.23 -6.69
CA ASP A 25 -4.77 -4.89 -6.23
C ASP A 25 -5.53 -3.77 -6.94
N ASP A 26 -6.08 -4.03 -8.13
CA ASP A 26 -6.77 -3.03 -8.96
C ASP A 26 -8.29 -3.19 -9.01
N PHE A 27 -8.91 -3.64 -7.92
CA PHE A 27 -10.38 -3.66 -7.76
C PHE A 27 -10.97 -2.25 -7.53
N ARG A 28 -10.69 -1.32 -8.45
CA ARG A 28 -11.22 0.06 -8.44
C ARG A 28 -12.52 0.16 -9.26
N PRO A 29 -13.33 1.21 -9.07
CA PRO A 29 -14.62 1.36 -9.78
C PRO A 29 -14.52 1.29 -11.30
N GLU A 30 -13.39 1.69 -11.88
CA GLU A 30 -13.15 1.65 -13.33
C GLU A 30 -13.11 0.22 -13.90
N ASN A 31 -12.86 -0.78 -13.06
CA ASN A 31 -12.80 -2.18 -13.45
C ASN A 31 -14.14 -2.93 -13.18
N VAL A 32 -15.19 -2.21 -12.77
CA VAL A 32 -16.53 -2.76 -12.54
C VAL A 32 -17.48 -2.34 -13.65
N LEU A 33 -18.04 -3.31 -14.36
CA LEU A 33 -19.01 -3.08 -15.42
C LEU A 33 -20.42 -3.00 -14.85
N VAL A 34 -21.19 -2.00 -15.29
CA VAL A 34 -22.60 -1.81 -14.90
C VAL A 34 -23.50 -1.73 -16.13
N ASP A 35 -24.73 -2.22 -16.02
CA ASP A 35 -25.77 -2.05 -17.05
C ASP A 35 -26.51 -0.71 -16.93
N GLU A 36 -27.49 -0.47 -17.82
CA GLU A 36 -28.32 0.75 -17.82
C GLU A 36 -29.15 0.91 -16.53
N ALA A 37 -29.38 -0.19 -15.80
CA ALA A 37 -30.09 -0.19 -14.53
C ALA A 37 -29.14 -0.17 -13.32
N GLU A 38 -27.86 0.16 -13.53
CA GLU A 38 -26.80 0.26 -12.51
C GLU A 38 -26.49 -1.07 -11.80
N ASN A 39 -26.87 -2.21 -12.39
CA ASN A 39 -26.51 -3.52 -11.85
C ASN A 39 -25.10 -3.89 -12.25
N ILE A 40 -24.33 -4.46 -11.33
CA ILE A 40 -23.01 -5.01 -11.63
C ILE A 40 -23.17 -6.20 -12.59
N THR A 41 -22.57 -6.11 -13.77
CA THR A 41 -22.61 -7.14 -14.81
C THR A 41 -21.33 -7.95 -14.90
N GLY A 42 -20.22 -7.41 -14.39
CA GLY A 42 -18.93 -8.10 -14.39
C GLY A 42 -17.82 -7.27 -13.77
N VAL A 43 -16.71 -7.95 -13.49
CA VAL A 43 -15.45 -7.30 -13.09
C VAL A 43 -14.37 -7.74 -14.06
N VAL A 44 -13.59 -6.78 -14.55
CA VAL A 44 -12.52 -6.98 -15.53
C VAL A 44 -11.15 -6.74 -14.89
N ASP A 45 -10.09 -6.84 -15.70
CA ASP A 45 -8.74 -6.47 -15.31
C ASP A 45 -8.13 -7.32 -14.17
N TRP A 46 -8.08 -8.62 -14.41
CA TRP A 46 -7.60 -9.62 -13.44
C TRP A 46 -6.07 -9.85 -13.51
N GLU A 47 -5.34 -9.06 -14.29
CA GLU A 47 -3.92 -9.30 -14.60
C GLU A 47 -2.98 -9.18 -13.39
N PHE A 48 -3.43 -8.48 -12.34
CA PHE A 48 -2.70 -8.30 -11.08
C PHE A 48 -3.31 -9.08 -9.92
N THR A 49 -3.86 -10.27 -10.18
CA THR A 49 -4.38 -11.15 -9.12
C THR A 49 -3.36 -12.18 -8.64
N TYR A 50 -3.29 -12.37 -7.32
CA TYR A 50 -2.34 -13.27 -6.65
C TYR A 50 -2.89 -13.77 -5.31
N ALA A 51 -2.30 -14.81 -4.74
CA ALA A 51 -2.64 -15.27 -3.39
C ALA A 51 -1.99 -14.32 -2.36
N ALA A 52 -2.80 -13.67 -1.51
CA ALA A 52 -2.34 -12.67 -0.55
C ALA A 52 -2.86 -12.97 0.87
N PRO A 53 -2.23 -12.45 1.93
CA PRO A 53 -2.76 -12.57 3.29
C PRO A 53 -4.19 -12.01 3.39
N VAL A 54 -5.07 -12.70 4.13
CA VAL A 54 -6.46 -12.28 4.32
C VAL A 54 -6.59 -10.86 4.86
N GLU A 55 -5.59 -10.37 5.61
CA GLU A 55 -5.55 -9.01 6.16
C GLU A 55 -5.59 -7.92 5.10
N PHE A 56 -5.26 -8.22 3.84
CA PHE A 56 -5.43 -7.26 2.74
C PHE A 56 -6.91 -6.91 2.54
N SER A 57 -7.81 -7.89 2.73
CA SER A 57 -9.26 -7.66 2.69
C SER A 57 -9.79 -6.85 3.87
N TYR A 58 -9.02 -6.78 4.96
CA TYR A 58 -9.36 -5.94 6.12
C TYR A 58 -8.91 -4.50 5.92
N ALA A 59 -8.14 -4.16 4.89
CA ALA A 59 -7.85 -2.77 4.58
C ALA A 59 -8.99 -2.21 3.69
N PRO A 60 -9.73 -1.17 4.13
CA PRO A 60 -10.73 -0.56 3.27
C PRO A 60 -10.11 -0.03 1.96
N PRO A 61 -10.89 0.08 0.87
CA PRO A 61 -10.37 0.49 -0.42
C PRO A 61 -9.85 1.94 -0.40
N TRP A 62 -8.58 2.16 -0.73
CA TRP A 62 -8.01 3.52 -0.77
C TRP A 62 -8.71 4.43 -1.79
N TRP A 63 -9.30 3.86 -2.84
CA TRP A 63 -9.92 4.58 -3.95
C TRP A 63 -11.28 5.22 -3.62
N LEU A 64 -11.73 5.23 -2.36
CA LEU A 64 -12.94 5.96 -1.95
C LEU A 64 -12.89 7.47 -2.26
N LEU A 65 -11.68 8.02 -2.40
CA LEU A 65 -11.44 9.40 -2.84
C LEU A 65 -11.06 9.53 -4.32
N LEU A 66 -10.92 8.41 -5.05
CA LEU A 66 -10.46 8.33 -6.44
C LEU A 66 -9.04 8.90 -6.71
N GLU A 67 -8.37 9.40 -5.69
CA GLU A 67 -7.00 9.91 -5.76
C GLU A 67 -6.16 9.29 -4.63
N LYS A 68 -4.94 8.86 -4.98
CA LYS A 68 -4.02 8.23 -4.04
C LYS A 68 -3.51 9.24 -2.99
N PRO A 69 -3.27 8.80 -1.74
CA PRO A 69 -2.71 9.64 -0.68
C PRO A 69 -1.45 10.42 -1.08
N GLU A 70 -0.54 9.81 -1.85
CA GLU A 70 0.71 10.42 -2.30
C GLU A 70 0.54 11.53 -3.35
N TYR A 71 -0.59 11.56 -4.05
CA TYR A 71 -0.88 12.58 -5.07
C TYR A 71 -1.79 13.69 -4.54
N TRP A 72 -2.28 13.56 -3.31
CA TRP A 72 -3.17 14.53 -2.72
C TRP A 72 -2.50 15.89 -2.51
N SER A 73 -2.94 16.90 -3.26
CA SER A 73 -2.32 18.24 -3.27
C SER A 73 -2.21 18.94 -1.91
N LYS A 74 -3.11 18.63 -0.97
CA LYS A 74 -3.12 19.20 0.39
C LYS A 74 -2.34 18.34 1.41
N GLY A 75 -1.73 17.25 0.96
CA GLY A 75 -0.93 16.34 1.77
C GLY A 75 -1.74 15.26 2.49
N LEU A 76 -1.00 14.29 3.03
CA LEU A 76 -1.54 13.06 3.63
C LEU A 76 -2.53 13.32 4.79
N GLY A 77 -2.30 14.37 5.58
CA GLY A 77 -3.18 14.71 6.71
C GLY A 77 -4.58 15.10 6.26
N ASP A 78 -4.69 15.95 5.23
CA ASP A 78 -5.96 16.36 4.65
C ASP A 78 -6.66 15.18 3.96
N TRP A 79 -5.90 14.36 3.23
CA TRP A 79 -6.41 13.12 2.63
C TRP A 79 -7.06 12.21 3.67
N CYS A 80 -6.43 12.01 4.83
CA CYS A 80 -7.01 11.20 5.91
C CYS A 80 -8.34 11.76 6.43
N ILE A 81 -8.48 13.08 6.53
CA ILE A 81 -9.69 13.73 7.03
C ILE A 81 -10.84 13.51 6.03
N GLU A 82 -10.60 13.67 4.74
CA GLU A 82 -11.62 13.44 3.72
C GLU A 82 -11.94 11.95 3.55
N TYR A 83 -10.92 11.09 3.65
CA TYR A 83 -11.08 9.65 3.56
C TYR A 83 -11.94 9.11 4.71
N ASP A 84 -11.71 9.56 5.94
CA ASP A 84 -12.48 9.16 7.12
C ASP A 84 -13.98 9.41 6.95
N LYS A 85 -14.37 10.57 6.40
CA LYS A 85 -15.77 10.89 6.10
C LYS A 85 -16.39 9.94 5.07
N ARG A 86 -15.65 9.59 4.02
CA ARG A 86 -16.14 8.68 2.97
C ARG A 86 -16.18 7.24 3.47
N LEU A 87 -15.19 6.84 4.24
CA LEU A 87 -15.10 5.53 4.87
C LEU A 87 -16.31 5.29 5.78
N GLU A 88 -16.71 6.25 6.62
CA GLU A 88 -17.89 6.10 7.47
C GLU A 88 -19.18 5.87 6.67
N THR A 89 -19.31 6.54 5.52
CA THR A 89 -20.45 6.31 4.62
C THR A 89 -20.39 4.92 3.97
N PHE A 90 -19.22 4.55 3.44
CA PHE A 90 -19.00 3.25 2.82
C PHE A 90 -19.27 2.10 3.80
N LEU A 91 -18.69 2.15 5.01
CA LEU A 91 -18.84 1.10 6.01
C LEU A 91 -20.27 0.95 6.52
N ARG A 92 -21.04 2.05 6.58
CA ARG A 92 -22.46 1.99 6.92
C ARG A 92 -23.25 1.22 5.86
N THR A 93 -23.13 1.64 4.59
CA THR A 93 -23.81 0.96 3.48
C THR A 93 -23.36 -0.50 3.34
N MET A 94 -22.06 -0.77 3.47
CA MET A 94 -21.51 -2.12 3.43
C MET A 94 -22.11 -3.00 4.54
N SER A 95 -22.20 -2.49 5.77
CA SER A 95 -22.82 -3.22 6.89
C SER A 95 -24.29 -3.56 6.62
N ASP A 96 -25.06 -2.62 6.05
CA ASP A 96 -26.47 -2.85 5.71
C ASP A 96 -26.61 -3.94 4.64
N CYS A 97 -25.77 -3.91 3.60
CA CYS A 97 -25.73 -4.94 2.55
C CYS A 97 -25.29 -6.31 3.09
N GLU A 98 -24.29 -6.34 3.97
CA GLU A 98 -23.86 -7.57 4.65
C GLU A 98 -25.00 -8.16 5.50
N ASP A 99 -25.74 -7.32 6.25
CA ASP A 99 -26.88 -7.76 7.06
C ASP A 99 -28.01 -8.35 6.21
N GLU A 100 -28.28 -7.78 5.04
CA GLU A 100 -29.22 -8.32 4.07
C GLU A 100 -28.75 -9.66 3.50
N ALA A 101 -27.50 -9.76 3.06
CA ALA A 101 -26.92 -10.99 2.52
C ALA A 101 -26.88 -12.12 3.56
N ILE A 102 -26.58 -11.79 4.83
CA ILE A 102 -26.60 -12.74 5.95
C ILE A 102 -28.01 -13.23 6.23
N ARG A 103 -29.01 -12.33 6.26
CA ARG A 103 -30.43 -12.72 6.40
C ARG A 103 -30.92 -13.58 5.25
N ALA A 104 -30.40 -13.36 4.04
CA ALA A 104 -30.69 -14.16 2.86
C ALA A 104 -29.91 -15.49 2.80
N GLY A 105 -28.98 -15.75 3.74
CA GLY A 105 -28.13 -16.94 3.75
C GLY A 105 -27.07 -16.98 2.66
N GLN A 106 -26.77 -15.84 2.04
CA GLN A 106 -25.78 -15.69 0.97
C GLN A 106 -24.37 -15.40 1.50
N LEU A 107 -24.28 -14.89 2.73
CA LEU A 107 -23.02 -14.54 3.41
C LEU A 107 -23.04 -15.11 4.84
N MET A 108 -21.92 -15.65 5.31
CA MET A 108 -21.75 -16.03 6.71
C MET A 108 -21.27 -14.85 7.53
N GLU A 109 -21.64 -14.77 8.81
CA GLU A 109 -21.17 -13.72 9.73
C GLU A 109 -19.64 -13.66 9.81
N THR A 110 -18.95 -14.80 9.68
CA THR A 110 -17.48 -14.89 9.67
C THR A 110 -16.82 -14.29 8.41
N GLN A 111 -17.60 -14.03 7.36
CA GLN A 111 -17.14 -13.41 6.12
C GLN A 111 -17.39 -11.89 6.11
N ARG A 112 -17.95 -11.32 7.18
CA ARG A 112 -18.18 -9.88 7.31
C ARG A 112 -16.87 -9.12 7.34
N LEU A 113 -16.75 -8.07 6.52
CA LEU A 113 -15.54 -7.26 6.38
C LEU A 113 -15.70 -5.84 6.92
N SER A 114 -16.91 -5.30 7.03
CA SER A 114 -17.12 -3.92 7.52
C SER A 114 -16.51 -3.65 8.90
N GLY A 115 -16.63 -4.59 9.83
CA GLY A 115 -15.99 -4.54 11.17
C GLY A 115 -14.46 -4.52 11.08
N PRO A 116 -13.82 -5.57 10.52
CA PRO A 116 -12.38 -5.61 10.31
C PRO A 116 -11.82 -4.38 9.57
N MET A 117 -12.52 -3.87 8.56
CA MET A 117 -12.12 -2.66 7.84
C MET A 117 -12.11 -1.41 8.72
N ARG A 118 -13.13 -1.25 9.57
CA ARG A 118 -13.20 -0.16 10.55
C ARG A 118 -12.04 -0.23 11.54
N ASP A 119 -11.77 -1.42 12.07
CA ASP A 119 -10.74 -1.63 13.08
C ASP A 119 -9.34 -1.44 12.47
N SER A 120 -9.14 -1.88 11.22
CA SER A 120 -7.91 -1.68 10.46
C SER A 120 -7.60 -0.19 10.24
N TRP A 121 -8.60 0.62 9.91
CA TRP A 121 -8.43 2.07 9.80
C TRP A 121 -8.08 2.72 11.14
N LYS A 122 -8.85 2.41 12.19
CA LYS A 122 -8.66 2.99 13.55
C LYS A 122 -7.32 2.61 14.18
N SER A 123 -6.90 1.36 14.02
CA SER A 123 -5.63 0.87 14.54
C SER A 123 -4.43 1.39 13.76
N GLY A 124 -4.64 1.83 12.51
CA GLY A 124 -3.61 2.20 11.55
C GLY A 124 -3.06 1.02 10.74
N ASN A 125 -3.57 -0.21 10.92
CA ASN A 125 -3.16 -1.38 10.13
C ASN A 125 -3.42 -1.20 8.63
N PHE A 126 -4.40 -0.37 8.26
CA PHE A 126 -4.60 0.09 6.89
C PHE A 126 -3.30 0.58 6.25
N TRP A 127 -2.48 1.36 6.98
CA TRP A 127 -1.24 1.91 6.43
C TRP A 127 -0.16 0.86 6.21
N VAL A 128 -0.12 -0.19 7.03
CA VAL A 128 0.79 -1.33 6.84
C VAL A 128 0.42 -2.05 5.55
N MET A 129 -0.87 -2.35 5.36
CA MET A 129 -1.36 -2.99 4.12
C MET A 129 -1.22 -2.10 2.90
N TYR A 130 -1.40 -0.79 3.07
CA TYR A 130 -1.23 0.18 1.98
C TYR A 130 0.23 0.26 1.54
N ALA A 131 1.16 0.40 2.48
CA ALA A 131 2.60 0.48 2.21
C ALA A 131 3.15 -0.84 1.62
N ALA A 132 2.66 -1.99 2.08
CA ALA A 132 3.04 -3.30 1.53
C ALA A 132 2.70 -3.45 0.03
N ARG A 133 1.66 -2.74 -0.44
CA ARG A 133 1.18 -2.79 -1.83
C ARG A 133 1.68 -1.64 -2.71
N ASN A 134 2.08 -0.51 -2.13
CA ASN A 134 2.45 0.69 -2.87
C ASN A 134 3.91 1.09 -2.58
N ASN A 135 4.83 0.55 -3.38
CA ASN A 135 6.28 0.79 -3.23
C ASN A 135 6.70 2.26 -3.41
N PHE A 136 6.05 3.03 -4.27
CA PHE A 136 6.39 4.44 -4.53
C PHE A 136 6.06 5.34 -3.34
N ALA A 137 4.92 5.10 -2.68
CA ALA A 137 4.50 5.86 -1.50
C ALA A 137 5.08 5.32 -0.19
N PHE A 138 5.81 4.21 -0.26
CA PHE A 138 6.20 3.45 0.91
C PHE A 138 6.98 4.29 1.93
N ASP A 139 8.00 5.05 1.50
CA ASP A 139 8.86 5.81 2.42
C ASP A 139 8.09 6.90 3.16
N SER A 140 7.29 7.68 2.43
CA SER A 140 6.49 8.77 3.01
C SER A 140 5.41 8.25 3.97
N ILE A 141 4.72 7.16 3.61
CA ILE A 141 3.74 6.51 4.46
C ILE A 141 4.40 5.88 5.69
N TYR A 142 5.56 5.25 5.53
CA TYR A 142 6.27 4.61 6.63
C TYR A 142 6.59 5.64 7.73
N TRP A 143 7.26 6.74 7.39
CA TRP A 143 7.65 7.75 8.38
C TRP A 143 6.46 8.47 9.01
N GLN A 144 5.40 8.73 8.24
CA GLN A 144 4.25 9.50 8.73
C GLN A 144 3.23 8.65 9.50
N LYS A 145 3.07 7.37 9.16
CA LYS A 145 1.95 6.54 9.65
C LYS A 145 2.36 5.24 10.33
N ILE A 146 3.57 4.72 10.06
CA ILE A 146 4.01 3.40 10.57
C ILE A 146 5.07 3.54 11.65
N ASP A 147 6.22 4.17 11.38
CA ASP A 147 7.39 4.22 12.27
C ASP A 147 7.02 4.54 13.72
N ARG A 148 6.27 5.63 13.92
CA ARG A 148 5.92 6.11 15.27
C ARG A 148 5.03 5.16 16.07
N ARG A 149 4.30 4.26 15.41
CA ARG A 149 3.46 3.25 16.07
C ARG A 149 4.31 2.14 16.70
N PHE A 150 5.45 1.82 16.09
CA PHE A 150 6.33 0.73 16.52
C PHE A 150 7.52 1.21 17.36
N PHE A 151 8.09 2.38 17.02
CA PHE A 151 9.31 2.91 17.63
C PHE A 151 9.08 4.19 18.46
N GLY A 152 7.82 4.58 18.66
CA GLY A 152 7.43 5.76 19.45
C GLY A 152 7.67 7.09 18.72
N PRO A 153 7.40 8.23 19.37
CA PRO A 153 7.55 9.55 18.71
C PRO A 153 9.02 9.87 18.39
N THR A 154 9.23 10.57 17.28
CA THR A 154 10.50 11.24 16.94
C THR A 154 10.49 12.68 17.48
N GLN A 155 11.67 13.23 17.74
CA GLN A 155 11.87 14.64 18.12
C GLN A 155 11.67 15.55 16.91
N SER A 156 12.10 15.10 15.72
CA SER A 156 11.88 15.76 14.44
C SER A 156 10.43 15.59 13.99
N PHE A 157 9.83 16.70 13.58
CA PHE A 157 8.56 16.70 12.82
C PHE A 157 8.79 16.54 11.32
N ASP A 158 10.04 16.64 10.86
CA ASP A 158 10.41 16.44 9.47
C ASP A 158 10.61 14.94 9.18
N PRO A 159 9.74 14.33 8.35
CA PRO A 159 9.84 12.92 7.95
C PRO A 159 11.18 12.58 7.29
N ASP A 160 11.76 13.51 6.51
CA ASP A 160 12.98 13.26 5.72
C ASP A 160 14.22 13.08 6.60
N ASN A 161 14.16 13.59 7.83
CA ASN A 161 15.22 13.49 8.83
C ASN A 161 14.92 12.52 9.97
N ALA A 162 13.70 11.96 10.03
CA ALA A 162 13.26 11.06 11.09
C ALA A 162 14.14 9.81 11.22
N TRP A 163 14.69 9.31 10.12
CA TRP A 163 15.57 8.14 10.09
C TRP A 163 16.85 8.31 10.92
N LYS A 164 17.37 9.53 11.07
CA LYS A 164 18.60 9.80 11.84
C LYS A 164 18.42 9.44 13.31
N GLU A 165 17.22 9.63 13.85
CA GLU A 165 16.89 9.26 15.22
C GLU A 165 16.76 7.74 15.39
N ARG A 166 16.57 6.99 14.30
CA ARG A 166 16.44 5.52 14.30
C ARG A 166 17.74 4.77 14.08
N LEU A 167 18.85 5.47 13.82
CA LEU A 167 20.17 4.85 13.61
C LEU A 167 20.66 4.01 14.79
N HIS A 168 20.18 4.28 16.00
CA HIS A 168 20.52 3.50 17.19
C HIS A 168 19.88 2.09 17.20
N LEU A 169 18.83 1.86 16.39
CA LEU A 169 18.18 0.56 16.25
C LEU A 169 19.01 -0.43 15.44
N LEU A 170 19.91 0.07 14.59
CA LEU A 170 20.76 -0.76 13.75
C LEU A 170 21.89 -1.38 14.57
N THR A 171 22.11 -2.68 14.35
CA THR A 171 23.28 -3.40 14.85
C THR A 171 24.57 -2.86 14.21
N PRO A 172 25.74 -3.05 14.85
CA PRO A 172 27.02 -2.64 14.27
C PRO A 172 27.26 -3.23 12.87
N LYS A 173 26.86 -4.49 12.66
CA LYS A 173 27.01 -5.19 11.37
C LYS A 173 26.13 -4.56 10.27
N GLU A 174 24.91 -4.17 10.61
CA GLU A 174 24.02 -3.50 9.65
C GLU A 174 24.53 -2.11 9.27
N LYS A 175 25.13 -1.38 10.22
CA LYS A 175 25.76 -0.08 9.96
C LYS A 175 26.94 -0.23 9.00
N GLU A 176 27.83 -1.17 9.28
CA GLU A 176 28.97 -1.49 8.41
C GLU A 176 28.51 -1.85 6.99
N TYR A 177 27.49 -2.70 6.88
CA TYR A 177 26.90 -3.07 5.58
C TYR A 177 26.33 -1.86 4.82
N ILE A 178 25.63 -0.95 5.50
CA ILE A 178 25.12 0.27 4.87
C ILE A 178 26.27 1.15 4.37
N ASP A 179 27.33 1.32 5.17
CA ASP A 179 28.49 2.11 4.80
C ASP A 179 29.20 1.51 3.56
N GLU A 180 29.32 0.19 3.49
CA GLU A 180 29.82 -0.53 2.31
C GLU A 180 28.94 -0.28 1.07
N CYS A 181 27.60 -0.40 1.20
CA CYS A 181 26.68 -0.13 0.10
C CYS A 181 26.78 1.32 -0.40
N VAL A 182 26.85 2.29 0.51
CA VAL A 182 26.97 3.70 0.18
C VAL A 182 28.28 3.96 -0.55
N LYS A 183 29.39 3.41 -0.06
CA LYS A 183 30.69 3.52 -0.73
C LYS A 183 30.67 2.95 -2.15
N LEU A 184 30.13 1.75 -2.32
CA LEU A 184 29.97 1.13 -3.65
C LEU A 184 29.14 2.02 -4.59
N LYS A 185 28.05 2.61 -4.09
CA LYS A 185 27.21 3.53 -4.88
C LYS A 185 27.94 4.80 -5.31
N PHE A 186 28.81 5.36 -4.46
CA PHE A 186 29.66 6.49 -4.84
C PHE A 186 30.69 6.10 -5.91
N GLU A 187 31.34 4.93 -5.78
CA GLU A 187 32.28 4.43 -6.77
C GLU A 187 31.61 4.15 -8.13
N GLU A 188 30.39 3.57 -8.12
CA GLU A 188 29.56 3.37 -9.31
C GLU A 188 29.15 4.70 -9.95
N MET A 189 28.81 5.72 -9.16
CA MET A 189 28.44 7.04 -9.68
C MET A 189 29.62 7.75 -10.36
N ASP A 190 30.83 7.58 -9.83
CA ASP A 190 32.05 8.18 -10.38
C ASP A 190 32.53 7.48 -11.68
N THR A 191 32.18 6.20 -11.85
CA THR A 191 32.66 5.36 -12.96
C THR A 191 31.59 4.99 -13.99
N GLY A 192 30.32 5.10 -13.62
CA GLY A 192 29.18 4.77 -14.46
C GLY A 192 28.89 5.89 -15.45
N PRO A 193 28.95 5.66 -16.77
CA PRO A 193 28.33 6.59 -17.69
C PRO A 193 26.84 6.68 -17.33
N LEU A 194 26.29 7.89 -17.27
CA LEU A 194 24.83 8.12 -17.32
C LEU A 194 24.35 7.76 -18.73
N ALA A 195 24.48 6.49 -19.09
CA ALA A 195 24.01 5.94 -20.34
C ALA A 195 22.67 5.28 -20.03
N TRP A 196 21.62 5.85 -20.60
CA TRP A 196 20.36 5.15 -20.73
C TRP A 196 20.60 3.97 -21.68
N ASP A 197 20.45 2.73 -21.21
CA ASP A 197 20.56 1.56 -22.07
C ASP A 197 19.23 1.41 -22.82
N PRO A 198 19.19 1.64 -24.15
CA PRO A 198 17.94 1.55 -24.88
C PRO A 198 17.41 0.13 -24.84
N ASP A 199 16.16 -0.02 -24.41
CA ASP A 199 15.46 -1.28 -24.58
C ASP A 199 15.35 -1.64 -26.07
N GLU A 200 15.06 -2.90 -26.34
CA GLU A 200 14.97 -3.44 -27.70
C GLU A 200 13.95 -2.66 -28.55
N TYR A 201 12.92 -2.11 -27.91
CA TYR A 201 11.89 -1.28 -28.53
C TYR A 201 12.43 0.06 -29.02
N THR A 202 13.26 0.72 -28.22
CA THR A 202 13.80 2.03 -28.56
C THR A 202 14.89 1.95 -29.60
N ARG A 203 15.66 0.85 -29.61
CA ARG A 203 16.59 0.55 -30.71
C ARG A 203 15.84 0.34 -32.02
N ALA A 204 14.66 -0.29 -32.01
CA ALA A 204 13.86 -0.52 -33.22
C ALA A 204 13.38 0.80 -33.87
N TYR A 205 13.02 1.80 -33.06
CA TYR A 205 12.61 3.13 -33.57
C TYR A 205 13.75 3.91 -34.22
N GLU A 206 15.00 3.72 -33.79
CA GLU A 206 16.16 4.39 -34.40
C GLU A 206 16.47 3.86 -35.82
N TYR A 207 16.07 2.63 -36.14
CA TYR A 207 16.25 2.05 -37.48
C TYR A 207 15.09 2.35 -38.45
N GLU A 208 13.93 2.79 -37.97
CA GLU A 208 12.77 3.08 -38.84
C GLU A 208 12.79 4.48 -39.48
N TRP A 209 13.67 5.38 -39.05
CA TRP A 209 13.75 6.76 -39.58
C TRP A 209 15.06 7.08 -40.34
N VAL A 210 15.81 6.04 -40.75
CA VAL A 210 16.98 6.16 -41.63
C VAL A 210 16.70 5.50 -42.98
N GLU A 211 15.65 5.96 -43.68
CA GLU A 211 15.50 5.84 -45.14
C GLU A 211 14.99 7.15 -45.75
#